data_AF-A0AAW2MYJ5-F1
#
_entry.id   AF-A0AAW2MYJ5-F1
#
_cell.length_a   1.000
_cell.length_b   1.000
_cell.length_c   1.000
_cell.angle_alpha   90.00
_cell.angle_beta   90.00
_cell.angle_gamma   90.00
#
_symmetry.space_group_name_H-M   'P 1'
#
loop_
_entity.id
_entity.type
_entity.pdbx_description
1 polymer ?
#
loop_
_entity_poly.entity_id
_entity_poly.type
_entity_poly.pdbx_seq_one_letter_code
_entity_poly.pdbx_strand_id
1 'polypeptide(L)'
;MIANHMPRLVHMENSGLVKMLIDDKFEDLGRIYNLFRRVPDGLSTIRDVMTSHIRDTGKQLVTDPEKSKNPVEFVDTLLEKRDKYDRIISLAFSNDKTFQNALNASFEYFINLNPRSPEYISLFVDDKLRKGLKGEKEEDIEIILDKVMMLFRYLQEKDVFEKYYKQHLAKRLLSGKTVSDDAERSLIIKLKTECGYQFTSKLEGMFTDMKTSQDTMQGFYAAHAAELGNGPTLVVQVLTTGSWPTQSSITCNLPAELSALCEKFRSYYLGTHTGRRLSWQTNMGTADLRATFSNGQKYELNVSTYQMCVLMLFNNTDSLSYREIEQATEIPSSDLKRKLRKVKIGTVVAQKETEPEKQETRQRVEEDRKPQIEAAIVRIMKSRRVLDHNNIIAEVTKQLQSRFLANPGEIKKRIESLIERDFLERDDSDRRLYRYLA
;
A
#
# COMPACT_ATOMS: atom_id res chain seq x y z
N MET A 1 34.47 -24.04 -34.71
CA MET A 1 34.71 -24.92 -33.55
C MET A 1 33.77 -24.62 -32.38
N ILE A 2 33.67 -23.38 -31.87
CA ILE A 2 32.79 -23.05 -30.71
C ILE A 2 31.29 -23.26 -30.99
N ALA A 3 30.81 -22.92 -32.20
CA ALA A 3 29.40 -23.08 -32.59
C ALA A 3 28.85 -24.50 -32.35
N ASN A 4 29.62 -25.53 -32.70
CA ASN A 4 29.20 -26.93 -32.62
C ASN A 4 29.15 -27.46 -31.17
N HIS A 5 29.82 -26.80 -30.23
CA HIS A 5 29.87 -27.19 -28.82
C HIS A 5 29.10 -26.24 -27.90
N MET A 6 28.49 -25.21 -28.46
CA MET A 6 27.78 -24.15 -27.74
C MET A 6 26.71 -24.71 -26.77
N PRO A 7 25.81 -25.64 -27.18
CA PRO A 7 24.80 -26.16 -26.26
C PRO A 7 25.43 -26.95 -25.11
N ARG A 8 26.47 -27.74 -25.40
CA ARG A 8 27.17 -28.53 -24.37
C ARG A 8 27.85 -27.63 -23.34
N LEU A 9 28.57 -26.59 -23.78
CA LEU A 9 29.29 -25.67 -22.89
C LEU A 9 28.34 -24.90 -21.96
N VAL A 10 27.16 -24.52 -22.45
CA VAL A 10 26.18 -23.77 -21.64
C VAL A 10 25.50 -24.67 -20.62
N HIS A 11 25.20 -25.92 -20.97
CA HIS A 11 24.42 -26.85 -20.14
C HIS A 11 25.25 -27.83 -19.30
N MET A 12 26.57 -27.65 -19.17
CA MET A 12 27.39 -28.52 -18.31
C MET A 12 26.95 -28.39 -16.84
N GLU A 13 26.70 -29.52 -16.16
CA GLU A 13 26.15 -29.53 -14.79
C GLU A 13 27.03 -28.81 -13.77
N ASN A 14 28.37 -28.95 -13.86
CA ASN A 14 29.31 -28.45 -12.84
C ASN A 14 30.15 -27.24 -13.29
N SER A 15 30.05 -26.84 -14.56
CA SER A 15 30.87 -25.75 -15.13
C SER A 15 30.14 -24.94 -16.19
N GLY A 16 28.86 -25.21 -16.42
CA GLY A 16 28.06 -24.50 -17.41
C GLY A 16 27.63 -23.12 -16.93
N LEU A 17 26.91 -22.41 -17.80
CA LEU A 17 26.51 -21.03 -17.57
C LEU A 17 25.73 -20.86 -16.26
N VAL A 18 24.80 -21.78 -15.96
CA VAL A 18 24.01 -21.74 -14.72
C VAL A 18 24.90 -21.81 -13.48
N LYS A 19 25.90 -22.71 -13.48
CA LYS A 19 26.82 -22.83 -12.34
C LYS A 19 27.68 -21.57 -12.17
N MET A 20 28.11 -20.95 -13.28
CA MET A 20 28.83 -19.66 -13.24
C MET A 20 27.96 -18.52 -12.67
N LEU A 21 26.66 -18.49 -13.00
CA LEU A 21 25.71 -17.51 -12.46
C LEU A 21 25.45 -17.72 -10.96
N ILE A 22 25.34 -18.98 -10.52
CA ILE A 22 25.14 -19.32 -9.10
C ILE A 22 26.37 -18.91 -8.28
N ASP A 23 27.56 -19.29 -8.74
CA ASP A 23 28.83 -19.11 -8.02
C ASP A 23 29.48 -17.72 -8.21
N ASP A 24 28.78 -16.76 -8.83
CA ASP A 24 29.24 -15.38 -9.02
C ASP A 24 30.59 -15.28 -9.77
N LYS A 25 30.81 -16.14 -10.78
CA LYS A 25 32.07 -16.17 -11.56
C LYS A 25 32.12 -15.10 -12.63
N PHE A 26 32.19 -13.82 -12.23
CA PHE A 26 32.12 -12.66 -13.14
C PHE A 26 33.13 -12.70 -14.30
N GLU A 27 34.38 -13.09 -14.04
CA GLU A 27 35.41 -13.18 -15.09
C GLU A 27 35.07 -14.25 -16.13
N ASP A 28 34.64 -15.42 -15.68
CA ASP A 28 34.27 -16.53 -16.57
C ASP A 28 33.00 -16.20 -17.37
N LEU A 29 32.04 -15.50 -16.75
CA LEU A 29 30.87 -14.94 -17.43
C LEU A 29 31.29 -13.92 -18.51
N GLY A 30 32.32 -13.11 -18.25
CA GLY A 30 32.87 -12.20 -19.25
C GLY A 30 33.54 -12.94 -20.42
N ARG A 31 34.28 -14.02 -20.13
CA ARG A 31 34.92 -14.87 -21.15
C ARG A 31 33.87 -15.55 -22.04
N ILE A 32 32.85 -16.18 -21.45
CA ILE A 32 31.81 -16.87 -22.22
C ILE A 32 31.02 -15.89 -23.09
N TYR A 33 30.69 -14.71 -22.57
CA TYR A 33 30.03 -13.64 -23.33
C TYR A 33 30.84 -13.19 -24.54
N ASN A 34 32.14 -12.90 -24.36
CA ASN A 34 33.02 -12.46 -25.44
C ASN A 34 33.26 -13.53 -26.51
N LEU A 35 33.30 -14.81 -26.12
CA LEU A 35 33.43 -15.92 -27.04
C LEU A 35 32.15 -16.13 -27.85
N PHE A 36 30.99 -16.11 -27.19
CA PHE A 36 29.70 -16.39 -27.82
C PHE A 36 29.22 -15.22 -28.68
N ARG A 37 29.64 -14.00 -28.38
CA ARG A 37 29.42 -12.83 -29.26
C ARG A 37 29.95 -13.03 -30.68
N ARG A 38 30.96 -13.88 -30.87
CA ARG A 38 31.59 -14.14 -32.18
C ARG A 38 30.86 -15.20 -33.01
N VAL A 39 29.80 -15.79 -32.47
CA VAL A 39 29.08 -16.91 -33.10
C VAL A 39 27.62 -16.51 -33.31
N PRO A 40 27.01 -16.85 -34.45
CA PRO A 40 25.56 -16.71 -34.64
C PRO A 40 24.79 -17.36 -33.49
N ASP A 41 23.75 -16.70 -33.00
CA ASP A 41 22.90 -17.14 -31.89
C ASP A 41 23.60 -17.39 -30.54
N GLY A 42 24.88 -17.00 -30.41
CA GLY A 42 25.61 -17.19 -29.15
C GLY A 42 25.04 -16.36 -28.00
N LEU A 43 24.83 -15.06 -28.24
CA LEU A 43 24.27 -14.18 -27.21
C LEU A 43 22.81 -14.49 -26.89
N SER A 44 22.00 -14.89 -27.88
CA SER A 44 20.63 -15.35 -27.62
C SER A 44 20.63 -16.59 -26.75
N THR A 45 21.49 -17.58 -27.03
CA THR A 45 21.61 -18.79 -26.21
C THR A 45 21.97 -18.48 -24.75
N ILE A 46 22.96 -17.60 -24.50
CA ILE A 46 23.32 -17.18 -23.13
C ILE A 46 22.13 -16.48 -22.46
N ARG A 47 21.49 -15.55 -23.17
CA ARG A 47 20.35 -14.79 -22.65
C ARG A 47 19.17 -15.69 -22.31
N ASP A 48 18.86 -16.68 -23.14
CA ASP A 48 17.73 -17.57 -22.94
C ASP A 48 17.96 -18.47 -21.72
N VAL A 49 19.19 -18.98 -21.54
CA VAL A 49 19.54 -19.78 -20.35
C VAL A 49 19.57 -18.93 -19.08
N MET A 50 20.10 -17.71 -19.13
CA MET A 50 20.03 -16.76 -18.02
C MET A 50 18.57 -16.45 -17.66
N THR A 51 17.72 -16.19 -18.67
CA THR A 51 16.29 -15.91 -18.50
C THR A 51 15.57 -17.07 -17.84
N SER A 52 15.78 -18.31 -18.32
CA SER A 52 15.19 -19.50 -17.70
C SER A 52 15.62 -19.62 -16.24
N HIS A 53 16.93 -19.51 -15.97
CA HIS A 53 17.45 -19.64 -14.61
C HIS A 53 16.89 -18.58 -13.66
N ILE A 54 16.81 -17.31 -14.10
CA ILE A 54 16.23 -16.21 -13.30
C ILE A 54 14.76 -16.48 -13.01
N ARG A 55 13.98 -16.91 -14.02
CA ARG A 55 12.55 -17.19 -13.88
C ARG A 55 12.30 -18.37 -12.96
N ASP A 56 13.06 -19.46 -13.07
CA ASP A 56 12.89 -20.66 -12.24
C ASP A 56 13.22 -20.36 -10.77
N THR A 57 14.38 -19.78 -10.51
CA THR A 57 14.78 -19.39 -9.16
C THR A 57 13.91 -18.26 -8.60
N GLY A 58 13.36 -17.40 -9.47
CA GLY A 58 12.47 -16.30 -9.09
C GLY A 58 11.10 -16.82 -8.69
N LYS A 59 10.55 -17.75 -9.48
CA LYS A 59 9.32 -18.46 -9.16
C LYS A 59 9.44 -19.18 -7.83
N GLN A 60 10.51 -19.95 -7.62
CA GLN A 60 10.77 -20.62 -6.33
C GLN A 60 10.76 -19.63 -5.17
N LEU A 61 11.45 -18.50 -5.29
CA LEU A 61 11.48 -17.45 -4.27
C LEU A 61 10.08 -16.91 -3.94
N VAL A 62 9.27 -16.61 -4.96
CA VAL A 62 7.97 -15.96 -4.74
C VAL A 62 6.85 -16.91 -4.34
N THR A 63 6.96 -18.20 -4.68
CA THR A 63 5.94 -19.21 -4.34
C THR A 63 6.26 -20.00 -3.07
N ASP A 64 7.47 -19.85 -2.52
CA ASP A 64 7.88 -20.53 -1.29
C ASP A 64 7.07 -20.01 -0.08
N PRO A 65 6.29 -20.87 0.60
CA PRO A 65 5.52 -20.48 1.78
C PRO A 65 6.39 -20.00 2.95
N GLU A 66 7.60 -20.54 3.12
CA GLU A 66 8.51 -20.18 4.21
C GLU A 66 9.06 -18.77 4.01
N LYS A 67 9.53 -18.46 2.79
CA LYS A 67 9.99 -17.11 2.43
C LYS A 67 8.87 -16.08 2.41
N SER A 68 7.63 -16.53 2.26
CA SER A 68 6.44 -15.69 2.34
C SER A 68 6.03 -15.31 3.76
N LYS A 69 6.70 -15.81 4.81
CA LYS A 69 6.35 -15.48 6.22
C LYS A 69 6.76 -14.06 6.61
N ASN A 70 7.90 -13.60 6.12
CA ASN A 70 8.51 -12.30 6.42
C ASN A 70 8.49 -11.37 5.18
N PRO A 71 7.54 -10.43 5.11
CA PRO A 71 7.41 -9.51 3.96
C PRO A 71 8.65 -8.65 3.70
N VAL A 72 9.37 -8.24 4.74
CA VAL A 72 10.53 -7.36 4.61
C VAL A 72 11.70 -8.13 3.99
N GLU A 73 12.02 -9.29 4.56
CA GLU A 73 13.07 -10.19 4.06
C GLU A 73 12.78 -10.71 2.65
N PHE A 74 11.51 -10.94 2.33
CA PHE A 74 11.07 -11.29 0.97
C PHE A 74 11.49 -10.21 -0.04
N VAL A 75 11.23 -8.94 0.27
CA VAL A 75 11.56 -7.81 -0.61
C VAL A 75 13.07 -7.57 -0.64
N ASP A 76 13.76 -7.65 0.49
CA ASP A 76 15.24 -7.57 0.54
C ASP A 76 15.88 -8.62 -0.36
N THR A 77 15.43 -9.88 -0.29
CA THR A 77 15.94 -10.98 -1.15
C THR A 77 15.70 -10.70 -2.64
N LEU A 78 14.58 -10.08 -2.99
CA LEU A 78 14.29 -9.67 -4.37
C LEU A 78 15.26 -8.59 -4.87
N LEU A 79 15.53 -7.59 -4.02
CA LEU A 79 16.46 -6.51 -4.32
C LEU A 79 17.89 -7.01 -4.45
N GLU A 80 18.36 -7.87 -3.54
CA GLU A 80 19.68 -8.49 -3.60
C GLU A 80 19.87 -9.30 -4.87
N LYS A 81 18.85 -10.09 -5.25
CA LYS A 81 18.88 -10.86 -6.48
C LYS A 81 18.93 -9.95 -7.70
N ARG A 82 18.18 -8.84 -7.68
CA ARG A 82 18.22 -7.85 -8.77
C ARG A 82 19.63 -7.26 -8.91
N ASP A 83 20.19 -6.79 -7.80
CA ASP A 83 21.52 -6.18 -7.74
C ASP A 83 22.62 -7.16 -8.21
N LYS A 84 22.48 -8.47 -7.91
CA LYS A 84 23.38 -9.50 -8.43
C LYS A 84 23.38 -9.54 -9.96
N TYR A 85 22.21 -9.63 -10.60
CA TYR A 85 22.15 -9.72 -12.05
C TYR A 85 22.47 -8.40 -12.76
N ASP A 86 22.13 -7.25 -12.19
CA ASP A 86 22.56 -5.95 -12.72
C ASP A 86 24.09 -5.85 -12.71
N ARG A 87 24.75 -6.30 -11.64
CA ARG A 87 26.23 -6.36 -11.58
C ARG A 87 26.81 -7.31 -12.63
N ILE A 88 26.23 -8.50 -12.82
CA ILE A 88 26.67 -9.43 -13.88
C ILE A 88 26.56 -8.76 -15.25
N ILE A 89 25.43 -8.13 -15.57
CA ILE A 89 25.22 -7.50 -16.87
C ILE A 89 26.20 -6.34 -17.09
N SER A 90 26.38 -5.51 -16.05
CA SER A 90 27.29 -4.36 -16.09
C SER A 90 28.75 -4.78 -16.28
N LEU A 91 29.24 -5.72 -15.47
CA LEU A 91 30.66 -6.09 -15.41
C LEU A 91 31.05 -7.15 -16.46
N ALA A 92 30.20 -8.15 -16.70
CA ALA A 92 30.53 -9.31 -17.53
C ALA A 92 29.94 -9.20 -18.95
N PHE A 93 28.74 -8.63 -19.10
CA PHE A 93 28.01 -8.61 -20.39
C PHE A 93 28.05 -7.23 -21.08
N SER A 94 29.06 -6.41 -20.76
CA SER A 94 29.28 -5.10 -21.39
C SER A 94 28.05 -4.18 -21.35
N ASN A 95 27.23 -4.27 -20.30
CA ASN A 95 26.00 -3.52 -20.13
C ASN A 95 24.99 -3.69 -21.30
N ASP A 96 24.90 -4.90 -21.86
CA ASP A 96 24.04 -5.20 -23.01
C ASP A 96 22.53 -4.99 -22.69
N LYS A 97 21.89 -4.11 -23.46
CA LYS A 97 20.46 -3.74 -23.29
C LYS A 97 19.51 -4.92 -23.48
N THR A 98 19.84 -5.90 -24.32
CA THR A 98 18.98 -7.08 -24.53
C THR A 98 18.96 -7.98 -23.30
N PHE A 99 20.07 -8.06 -22.56
CA PHE A 99 20.13 -8.75 -21.27
C PHE A 99 19.42 -7.98 -20.17
N GLN A 100 19.54 -6.64 -20.14
CA GLN A 100 18.77 -5.79 -19.21
C GLN A 100 17.25 -5.98 -19.42
N ASN A 101 16.79 -5.98 -20.68
CA ASN A 101 15.40 -6.20 -21.02
C ASN A 101 14.92 -7.59 -20.61
N ALA A 102 15.74 -8.63 -20.82
CA ALA A 102 15.43 -9.99 -20.40
C ALA A 102 15.34 -10.11 -18.87
N LEU A 103 16.22 -9.43 -18.13
CA LEU A 103 16.17 -9.36 -16.68
C LEU A 103 14.89 -8.65 -16.19
N ASN A 104 14.56 -7.50 -16.76
CA ASN A 104 13.33 -6.75 -16.46
C ASN A 104 12.08 -7.61 -16.69
N ALA A 105 11.96 -8.24 -17.87
CA ALA A 105 10.83 -9.10 -18.20
C ALA A 105 10.75 -10.36 -17.33
N SER A 106 11.89 -10.85 -16.81
CA SER A 106 11.91 -11.98 -15.88
C SER A 106 11.38 -11.59 -14.51
N PHE A 107 11.81 -10.44 -13.98
CA PHE A 107 11.30 -9.90 -12.72
C PHE A 107 9.81 -9.57 -12.80
N GLU A 108 9.36 -8.93 -13.88
CA GLU A 108 7.94 -8.69 -14.15
C GLU A 108 7.14 -10.00 -14.22
N TYR A 109 7.69 -11.05 -14.83
CA TYR A 109 7.02 -12.34 -14.87
C TYR A 109 6.82 -12.95 -13.48
N PHE A 110 7.90 -13.16 -12.71
CA PHE A 110 7.77 -13.95 -11.49
C PHE A 110 7.19 -13.14 -10.32
N ILE A 111 7.40 -11.82 -10.23
CA ILE A 111 6.89 -11.03 -9.10
C ILE A 111 5.35 -11.06 -9.03
N ASN A 112 4.70 -11.16 -10.20
CA ASN A 112 3.25 -11.22 -10.33
C ASN A 112 2.67 -12.63 -10.14
N LEU A 113 3.51 -13.67 -9.97
CA LEU A 113 3.04 -15.00 -9.58
C LEU A 113 2.60 -15.07 -8.12
N ASN A 114 3.06 -14.13 -7.28
CA ASN A 114 2.62 -14.03 -5.90
C ASN A 114 1.66 -12.83 -5.74
N PRO A 115 0.37 -13.08 -5.45
CA PRO A 115 -0.63 -12.01 -5.29
C PRO A 115 -0.39 -11.14 -4.04
N ARG A 116 0.55 -11.51 -3.16
CA ARG A 116 0.96 -10.71 -1.99
C ARG A 116 2.13 -9.78 -2.27
N SER A 117 2.77 -9.84 -3.44
CA SER A 117 3.89 -8.95 -3.78
C SER A 117 3.57 -7.45 -3.57
N PRO A 118 2.39 -6.91 -3.99
CA PRO A 118 2.04 -5.51 -3.73
C PRO A 118 1.96 -5.17 -2.22
N GLU A 119 1.38 -6.06 -1.41
CA GLU A 119 1.31 -5.93 0.05
C GLU A 119 2.72 -5.92 0.66
N TYR A 120 3.58 -6.84 0.24
CA TYR A 120 4.91 -7.02 0.82
C TYR A 120 5.82 -5.84 0.51
N ILE A 121 5.77 -5.32 -0.72
CA ILE A 121 6.51 -4.10 -1.09
C ILE A 121 6.00 -2.90 -0.28
N SER A 122 4.70 -2.78 -0.06
CA SER A 122 4.15 -1.72 0.81
C SER A 122 4.59 -1.83 2.27
N LEU A 123 4.62 -3.05 2.82
CA LEU A 123 5.12 -3.31 4.18
C LEU A 123 6.63 -3.05 4.30
N PHE A 124 7.41 -3.38 3.28
CA PHE A 124 8.82 -3.08 3.22
C PHE A 124 9.07 -1.56 3.28
N VAL A 125 8.33 -0.78 2.50
CA VAL A 125 8.39 0.68 2.54
C VAL A 125 7.99 1.21 3.92
N ASP A 126 6.90 0.70 4.51
CA ASP A 126 6.48 1.09 5.87
C ASP A 126 7.55 0.77 6.92
N ASP A 127 8.24 -0.36 6.81
CA ASP A 127 9.35 -0.74 7.70
C ASP A 127 10.55 0.20 7.56
N LYS A 128 10.99 0.50 6.34
CA LYS A 128 12.13 1.40 6.08
C LYS A 128 11.84 2.84 6.52
N LEU A 129 10.65 3.36 6.18
CA LEU A 129 10.25 4.72 6.56
C LEU A 129 10.05 4.87 8.08
N ARG A 130 9.74 3.80 8.82
CA ARG A 130 9.71 3.83 10.30
C ARG A 130 11.10 3.63 10.92
N LYS A 131 11.93 2.76 10.34
CA LYS A 131 13.28 2.44 10.85
C LYS A 131 14.31 3.52 10.58
N GLY A 132 14.04 4.51 9.73
CA GLY A 132 14.90 5.70 9.61
C GLY A 132 15.20 6.39 10.96
N LEU A 133 14.40 6.13 12.02
CA LEU A 133 14.68 6.51 13.42
C LEU A 133 15.95 5.87 14.01
N LYS A 134 16.53 4.85 13.36
CA LYS A 134 17.74 4.13 13.82
C LYS A 134 19.04 4.64 13.19
N GLY A 135 19.02 5.77 12.48
CA GLY A 135 20.22 6.45 12.00
C GLY A 135 20.71 6.04 10.61
N GLU A 136 19.85 5.50 9.75
CA GLU A 136 20.15 5.42 8.30
C GLU A 136 20.23 6.85 7.73
N LYS A 137 21.18 7.12 6.83
CA LYS A 137 21.29 8.45 6.21
C LYS A 137 20.15 8.65 5.23
N GLU A 138 19.71 9.90 5.06
CA GLU A 138 18.64 10.24 4.13
C GLU A 138 18.97 9.86 2.68
N GLU A 139 20.25 9.95 2.29
CA GLU A 139 20.75 9.47 0.99
C GLU A 139 20.53 7.96 0.79
N ASP A 140 20.72 7.16 1.85
CA ASP A 140 20.51 5.71 1.79
C ASP A 140 19.02 5.37 1.62
N ILE A 141 18.14 6.15 2.28
CA ILE A 141 16.69 6.01 2.16
C ILE A 141 16.25 6.29 0.72
N GLU A 142 16.75 7.35 0.09
CA GLU A 142 16.37 7.69 -1.29
C GLU A 142 16.79 6.60 -2.28
N ILE A 143 17.99 6.02 -2.12
CA ILE A 143 18.44 4.87 -2.92
C ILE A 143 17.50 3.67 -2.75
N ILE A 144 17.05 3.41 -1.52
CA ILE A 144 16.09 2.34 -1.24
C ILE A 144 14.73 2.64 -1.91
N LEU A 145 14.25 3.88 -1.86
CA LEU A 145 13.00 4.28 -2.51
C LEU A 145 13.06 4.10 -4.02
N ASP A 146 14.20 4.41 -4.67
CA ASP A 146 14.39 4.15 -6.10
C ASP A 146 14.36 2.65 -6.45
N LYS A 147 14.99 1.82 -5.61
CA LYS A 147 14.93 0.36 -5.74
C LYS A 147 13.51 -0.19 -5.57
N VAL A 148 12.76 0.34 -4.60
CA VAL A 148 11.34 0.00 -4.42
C VAL A 148 10.53 0.39 -5.65
N MET A 149 10.75 1.59 -6.20
CA MET A 149 10.05 2.05 -7.39
C MET A 149 10.34 1.18 -8.62
N MET A 150 11.56 0.65 -8.72
CA MET A 150 11.89 -0.36 -9.73
C MET A 150 11.03 -1.63 -9.59
N LEU A 151 10.86 -2.17 -8.37
CA LEU A 151 9.96 -3.30 -8.13
C LEU A 151 8.48 -2.93 -8.38
N PHE A 152 8.06 -1.73 -7.99
CA PHE A 152 6.69 -1.24 -8.20
C PHE A 152 6.33 -1.19 -9.70
N ARG A 153 7.27 -0.78 -10.57
CA ARG A 153 7.04 -0.77 -12.03
C ARG A 153 6.71 -2.17 -12.58
N TYR A 154 7.28 -3.22 -11.99
CA TYR A 154 7.02 -4.61 -12.36
C TYR A 154 5.66 -5.14 -11.91
N LEU A 155 4.97 -4.46 -10.99
CA LEU A 155 3.66 -4.91 -10.52
C LEU A 155 2.57 -4.67 -11.57
N GLN A 156 1.72 -5.68 -11.78
CA GLN A 156 0.49 -5.53 -12.56
C GLN A 156 -0.63 -4.91 -11.72
N GLU A 157 -0.73 -5.29 -10.44
CA GLU A 157 -1.78 -4.86 -9.51
C GLU A 157 -1.30 -3.67 -8.65
N LYS A 158 -1.08 -2.51 -9.28
CA LYS A 158 -0.54 -1.30 -8.62
C LYS A 158 -1.55 -0.63 -7.67
N ASP A 159 -2.84 -0.77 -7.95
CA ASP A 159 -3.92 -0.30 -7.08
C ASP A 159 -3.99 -1.07 -5.74
N VAL A 160 -3.64 -2.35 -5.73
CA VAL A 160 -3.48 -3.13 -4.49
C VAL A 160 -2.34 -2.55 -3.65
N PHE A 161 -1.19 -2.23 -4.27
CA PHE A 161 -0.11 -1.52 -3.59
C PHE A 161 -0.58 -0.17 -3.03
N GLU A 162 -1.29 0.64 -3.84
CA GLU A 162 -1.84 1.93 -3.45
C GLU A 162 -2.68 1.81 -2.17
N LYS A 163 -3.56 0.80 -2.11
CA LYS A 163 -4.46 0.57 -0.96
C LYS A 163 -3.68 0.30 0.32
N TYR A 164 -2.74 -0.63 0.29
CA TYR A 164 -1.90 -0.96 1.45
C TYR A 164 -1.00 0.22 1.84
N TYR A 165 -0.39 0.88 0.85
CA TYR A 165 0.46 2.03 1.11
C TYR A 165 -0.32 3.15 1.79
N LYS A 166 -1.54 3.44 1.30
CA LYS A 166 -2.44 4.42 1.91
C LYS A 166 -2.81 4.07 3.35
N GLN A 167 -3.08 2.80 3.65
CA GLN A 167 -3.35 2.33 5.02
C GLN A 167 -2.13 2.52 5.93
N HIS A 168 -0.94 2.18 5.47
CA HIS A 168 0.30 2.33 6.23
C HIS A 168 0.65 3.81 6.45
N LEU A 169 0.55 4.64 5.40
CA LEU A 169 0.75 6.08 5.49
C LEU A 169 -0.22 6.72 6.49
N ALA A 170 -1.51 6.36 6.45
CA ALA A 170 -2.49 6.88 7.39
C ALA A 170 -2.12 6.56 8.85
N LYS A 171 -1.69 5.31 9.12
CA LYS A 171 -1.22 4.91 10.45
C LYS A 171 -0.01 5.72 10.89
N ARG A 172 0.98 5.94 10.00
CA ARG A 172 2.18 6.73 10.31
C ARG A 172 1.84 8.19 10.62
N LEU A 173 1.06 8.86 9.75
CA LEU A 173 0.64 10.26 9.93
C LEU A 173 -0.15 10.46 11.23
N LEU A 174 -1.15 9.63 11.50
CA LEU A 174 -2.00 9.79 12.69
C LEU A 174 -1.29 9.39 13.99
N SER A 175 -0.28 8.52 13.93
CA SER A 175 0.52 8.16 15.10
C SER A 175 1.49 9.26 15.56
N GLY A 176 1.70 10.30 14.74
CA GLY A 176 2.66 11.37 15.02
C GLY A 176 4.13 10.93 15.03
N LYS A 177 4.44 9.74 14.51
CA LYS A 177 5.78 9.13 14.49
C LYS A 177 6.35 9.04 13.06
N THR A 178 6.11 10.06 12.23
CA THR A 178 6.79 10.13 10.92
C THR A 178 8.25 10.51 11.11
N VAL A 179 9.12 9.88 10.33
CA VAL A 179 10.59 10.01 10.48
C VAL A 179 11.15 11.11 9.60
N SER A 180 10.73 11.13 8.34
CA SER A 180 11.02 12.20 7.39
C SER A 180 9.79 12.41 6.51
N ASP A 181 9.15 13.57 6.66
CA ASP A 181 8.07 14.00 5.77
C ASP A 181 8.59 14.17 4.33
N ASP A 182 9.87 14.50 4.16
CA ASP A 182 10.52 14.67 2.85
C ASP A 182 10.67 13.34 2.12
N ALA A 183 11.06 12.26 2.81
CA ALA A 183 11.12 10.91 2.23
C ALA A 183 9.73 10.42 1.78
N GLU A 184 8.70 10.67 2.58
CA GLU A 184 7.31 10.34 2.22
C GLU A 184 6.84 11.11 0.98
N ARG A 185 7.13 12.41 0.92
CA ARG A 185 6.82 13.26 -0.23
C ARG A 185 7.58 12.84 -1.47
N SER A 186 8.86 12.49 -1.33
CA SER A 186 9.71 11.95 -2.41
C SER A 186 9.05 10.72 -3.03
N LEU A 187 8.64 9.75 -2.21
CA LEU A 187 7.97 8.54 -2.70
C LEU A 187 6.65 8.86 -3.40
N ILE A 188 5.83 9.78 -2.86
CA ILE A 188 4.58 10.20 -3.52
C ILE A 188 4.86 10.85 -4.88
N ILE A 189 5.90 11.67 -5.01
CA ILE A 189 6.30 12.26 -6.28
C ILE A 189 6.69 11.17 -7.28
N LYS A 190 7.48 10.17 -6.86
CA LYS A 190 7.84 9.03 -7.72
C LYS A 190 6.61 8.25 -8.18
N LEU A 191 5.66 7.97 -7.28
CA LEU A 191 4.38 7.32 -7.62
C LEU A 191 3.55 8.15 -8.61
N LYS A 192 3.54 9.48 -8.45
CA LYS A 192 2.85 10.41 -9.36
C LYS A 192 3.45 10.39 -10.75
N THR A 193 4.78 10.33 -10.87
CA THR A 193 5.47 10.22 -12.16
C THR A 193 5.10 8.92 -12.88
N GLU A 194 4.99 7.80 -12.16
CA GLU A 194 4.66 6.50 -12.77
C GLU A 194 3.17 6.32 -13.11
N CYS A 195 2.25 6.78 -12.24
CA CYS A 195 0.82 6.47 -12.33
C CYS A 195 -0.10 7.69 -12.54
N GLY A 196 0.48 8.89 -12.55
CA GLY A 196 -0.23 10.15 -12.74
C GLY A 196 -0.94 10.68 -11.49
N TYR A 197 -1.37 11.94 -11.56
CA TYR A 197 -1.98 12.67 -10.43
C TYR A 197 -3.19 11.99 -9.80
N GLN A 198 -4.04 11.32 -10.59
CA GLN A 198 -5.23 10.64 -10.05
C GLN A 198 -4.89 9.48 -9.10
N PHE A 199 -3.67 8.93 -9.18
CA PHE A 199 -3.19 7.88 -8.28
C PHE A 199 -2.77 8.46 -6.91
N THR A 200 -2.16 9.65 -6.91
CA THR A 200 -1.58 10.25 -5.69
C THR A 200 -2.47 11.28 -5.02
N SER A 201 -3.53 11.76 -5.68
CA SER A 201 -4.38 12.86 -5.19
C SER A 201 -4.89 12.66 -3.75
N LYS A 202 -5.31 11.42 -3.41
CA LYS A 202 -5.77 11.09 -2.04
C LYS A 202 -4.61 11.10 -1.04
N LEU A 203 -3.42 10.62 -1.42
CA LEU A 203 -2.23 10.63 -0.57
C LEU A 203 -1.73 12.06 -0.32
N GLU A 204 -1.70 12.89 -1.36
CA GLU A 204 -1.38 14.32 -1.26
C GLU A 204 -2.39 15.06 -0.36
N GLY A 205 -3.68 14.73 -0.50
CA GLY A 205 -4.74 15.26 0.37
C GLY A 205 -4.54 14.93 1.85
N MET A 206 -4.03 13.73 2.17
CA MET A 206 -3.72 13.35 3.56
C MET A 206 -2.66 14.28 4.18
N PHE A 207 -1.61 14.66 3.44
CA PHE A 207 -0.62 15.61 3.94
C PHE A 207 -1.18 17.02 4.13
N THR A 208 -2.03 17.47 3.20
CA THR A 208 -2.72 18.76 3.33
C THR A 208 -3.58 18.79 4.59
N ASP A 209 -4.36 17.72 4.84
CA ASP A 209 -5.19 17.60 6.03
C ASP A 209 -4.37 17.65 7.32
N MET A 210 -3.19 17.01 7.37
CA MET A 210 -2.30 17.07 8.54
C MET A 210 -1.82 18.49 8.82
N LYS A 211 -1.37 19.22 7.80
CA LYS A 211 -0.92 20.61 7.95
C LYS A 211 -2.07 21.53 8.38
N THR A 212 -3.20 21.47 7.68
CA THR A 212 -4.37 22.30 8.00
C THR A 212 -4.92 21.98 9.40
N SER A 213 -4.83 20.73 9.85
CA SER A 213 -5.22 20.36 11.21
C SER A 213 -4.34 21.01 12.27
N GLN A 214 -3.02 21.06 12.05
CA GLN A 214 -2.10 21.74 12.96
C GLN A 214 -2.42 23.24 13.05
N ASP A 215 -2.61 23.90 11.90
CA ASP A 215 -2.97 25.32 11.85
C ASP A 215 -4.32 25.59 12.56
N THR A 216 -5.30 24.70 12.34
CA THR A 216 -6.62 24.77 13.00
C THR A 216 -6.50 24.62 14.52
N MET A 217 -5.67 23.70 15.00
CA MET A 217 -5.45 23.50 16.43
C MET A 217 -4.74 24.67 17.08
N GLN A 218 -3.75 25.28 16.41
CA GLN A 218 -3.11 26.51 16.88
C GLN A 218 -4.13 27.64 17.00
N GLY A 219 -4.98 27.83 15.99
CA GLY A 219 -6.06 28.81 16.02
C GLY A 219 -7.08 28.56 17.13
N PHE A 220 -7.45 27.30 17.37
CA PHE A 220 -8.40 26.92 18.43
C PHE A 220 -7.88 27.31 19.81
N TYR A 221 -6.63 26.95 20.13
CA TYR A 221 -6.02 27.28 21.41
C TYR A 221 -5.74 28.78 21.55
N ALA A 222 -5.35 29.48 20.49
CA ALA A 222 -5.18 30.93 20.53
C ALA A 222 -6.49 31.65 20.88
N ALA A 223 -7.63 31.17 20.37
CA ALA A 223 -8.95 31.76 20.63
C ALA A 223 -9.53 31.42 22.01
N HIS A 224 -9.16 30.28 22.60
CA HIS A 224 -9.79 29.75 23.83
C HIS A 224 -8.81 29.51 24.99
N ALA A 225 -7.58 30.03 24.93
CA ALA A 225 -6.53 29.76 25.92
C ALA A 225 -6.97 30.04 27.37
N ALA A 226 -7.70 31.14 27.60
CA ALA A 226 -8.15 31.53 28.94
C ALA A 226 -9.22 30.59 29.53
N GLU A 227 -10.01 29.92 28.68
CA GLU A 227 -11.12 29.05 29.12
C GLU A 227 -10.70 27.58 29.28
N LEU A 228 -9.53 27.20 28.74
CA LEU A 228 -9.06 25.81 28.67
C LEU A 228 -8.07 25.43 29.80
N GLY A 229 -7.63 26.41 30.61
CA GLY A 229 -6.39 26.33 31.41
C GLY A 229 -6.25 25.16 32.41
N ASN A 230 -7.34 24.63 32.95
CA ASN A 230 -7.29 23.51 33.91
C ASN A 230 -7.86 22.19 33.38
N GLY A 231 -8.30 22.14 32.13
CA GLY A 231 -8.95 20.97 31.53
C GLY A 231 -7.99 19.98 30.88
N PRO A 232 -8.50 18.83 30.40
CA PRO A 232 -7.72 17.92 29.57
C PRO A 232 -7.27 18.61 28.27
N THR A 233 -6.06 18.29 27.80
CA THR A 233 -5.56 18.78 26.52
C THR A 233 -6.16 17.95 25.38
N LEU A 234 -6.84 18.60 24.43
CA LEU A 234 -7.36 17.98 23.21
C LEU A 234 -6.48 18.33 22.01
N VAL A 235 -6.09 17.32 21.24
CA VAL A 235 -5.44 17.49 19.94
C VAL A 235 -6.33 16.84 18.88
N VAL A 236 -6.80 17.62 17.92
CA VAL A 236 -7.70 17.13 16.86
C VAL A 236 -7.01 17.16 15.52
N GLN A 237 -7.14 16.06 14.79
CA GLN A 237 -6.75 15.95 13.39
C GLN A 237 -8.02 15.84 12.55
N VAL A 238 -8.31 16.86 11.75
CA VAL A 238 -9.50 16.93 10.89
C VAL A 238 -9.16 16.33 9.54
N LEU A 239 -9.85 15.25 9.18
CA LEU A 239 -9.52 14.44 8.01
C LEU A 239 -10.63 14.56 6.95
N THR A 240 -10.25 14.77 5.69
CA THR A 240 -11.19 14.84 4.57
C THR A 240 -11.74 13.45 4.23
N THR A 241 -13.07 13.30 4.27
CA THR A 241 -13.73 12.03 3.94
C THR A 241 -13.44 11.63 2.49
N GLY A 242 -13.07 10.37 2.26
CA GLY A 242 -12.68 9.83 0.94
C GLY A 242 -11.18 9.89 0.65
N SER A 243 -10.46 10.85 1.24
CA SER A 243 -8.98 10.91 1.16
C SER A 243 -8.31 9.92 2.09
N TRP A 244 -8.92 9.57 3.22
CA TRP A 244 -8.35 8.67 4.23
C TRP A 244 -8.98 7.27 4.17
N PRO A 245 -8.28 6.21 4.63
CA PRO A 245 -8.82 4.85 4.74
C PRO A 245 -9.69 4.70 6.01
N THR A 246 -10.60 5.65 6.26
CA THR A 246 -11.48 5.61 7.42
C THR A 246 -12.65 4.66 7.19
N GLN A 247 -13.09 3.99 8.26
CA GLN A 247 -14.31 3.19 8.26
C GLN A 247 -15.37 3.93 9.07
N SER A 248 -16.63 3.85 8.66
CA SER A 248 -17.74 4.30 9.50
C SER A 248 -17.76 3.46 10.78
N SER A 249 -17.50 4.08 11.92
CA SER A 249 -17.61 3.44 13.24
C SER A 249 -18.65 4.14 14.09
N ILE A 250 -19.28 3.39 14.99
CA ILE A 250 -20.14 3.97 16.01
C ILE A 250 -19.23 4.75 16.97
N THR A 251 -19.56 6.01 17.20
CA THR A 251 -18.87 6.84 18.19
C THR A 251 -19.16 6.28 19.57
N CYS A 252 -18.11 5.87 20.30
CA CYS A 252 -18.29 5.48 21.70
C CYS A 252 -18.67 6.68 22.56
N ASN A 253 -19.32 6.42 23.69
CA ASN A 253 -19.60 7.43 24.70
C ASN A 253 -18.27 7.91 25.33
N LEU A 254 -17.96 9.19 25.14
CA LEU A 254 -16.78 9.83 25.70
C LEU A 254 -17.08 10.34 27.13
N PRO A 255 -16.08 10.34 28.03
CA PRO A 255 -16.20 10.99 29.35
C PRO A 255 -16.75 12.42 29.25
N ALA A 256 -17.51 12.87 30.25
CA ALA A 256 -18.21 14.14 30.20
C ALA A 256 -17.28 15.33 29.97
N GLU A 257 -16.10 15.34 30.58
CA GLU A 257 -15.11 16.41 30.41
C GLU A 257 -14.60 16.49 28.96
N LEU A 258 -14.41 15.34 28.32
CA LEU A 258 -13.97 15.26 26.93
C LEU A 258 -15.08 15.57 25.94
N SER A 259 -16.30 15.12 26.22
CA SER A 259 -17.48 15.44 25.40
C SER A 259 -17.69 16.95 25.31
N ALA A 260 -17.58 17.67 26.43
CA ALA A 260 -17.67 19.12 26.46
C ALA A 260 -16.57 19.79 25.61
N LEU A 261 -15.34 19.29 25.69
CA LEU A 261 -14.21 19.83 24.93
C LEU A 261 -14.32 19.54 23.43
N CYS A 262 -14.80 18.35 23.05
CA CYS A 262 -15.12 17.99 21.68
C CYS A 262 -16.20 18.91 21.09
N GLU A 263 -17.22 19.28 21.87
CA GLU A 263 -18.29 20.18 21.40
C GLU A 263 -17.81 21.63 21.27
N LYS A 264 -16.94 22.10 22.17
CA LYS A 264 -16.26 23.39 22.02
C LYS A 264 -15.44 23.44 20.73
N PHE A 265 -14.62 22.42 20.47
CA PHE A 265 -13.86 22.33 19.23
C PHE A 265 -14.78 22.29 18.00
N ARG A 266 -15.85 21.49 18.05
CA ARG A 266 -16.85 21.39 16.97
C ARG A 266 -17.46 22.76 16.65
N SER A 267 -17.85 23.51 17.67
CA SER A 267 -18.45 24.85 17.53
C SER A 267 -17.46 25.83 16.90
N TYR A 268 -16.19 25.84 17.36
CA TYR A 268 -15.12 26.63 16.76
C TYR A 268 -14.90 26.30 15.28
N TYR A 269 -14.80 25.00 14.95
CA TYR A 269 -14.54 24.55 13.60
C TYR A 269 -15.69 24.89 12.64
N LEU A 270 -16.94 24.63 13.05
CA LEU A 270 -18.11 24.89 12.21
C LEU A 270 -18.42 26.39 12.09
N GLY A 271 -18.03 27.21 13.07
CA GLY A 271 -18.11 28.67 12.99
C GLY A 271 -17.18 29.26 11.92
N THR A 272 -16.06 28.61 11.65
CA THR A 272 -15.09 29.01 10.60
C THR A 272 -15.30 28.29 9.27
N HIS A 273 -15.86 27.08 9.30
CA HIS A 273 -16.04 26.23 8.11
C HIS A 273 -17.52 25.90 7.87
N THR A 274 -18.24 26.85 7.29
CA THR A 274 -19.67 26.70 7.00
C THR A 274 -19.95 25.60 5.97
N GLY A 275 -21.09 24.92 6.11
CA GLY A 275 -21.51 23.84 5.21
C GLY A 275 -20.82 22.50 5.42
N ARG A 276 -19.89 22.37 6.39
CA ARG A 276 -19.24 21.10 6.73
C ARG A 276 -20.00 20.33 7.80
N ARG A 277 -19.80 19.01 7.82
CA ARG A 277 -20.27 18.12 8.89
C ARG A 277 -19.08 17.36 9.47
N LEU A 278 -18.97 17.36 10.80
CA LEU A 278 -17.95 16.61 11.53
C LEU A 278 -18.52 15.33 12.13
N SER A 279 -17.74 14.26 12.04
CA SER A 279 -17.98 12.96 12.67
C SER A 279 -16.68 12.50 13.34
N TRP A 280 -16.77 12.12 14.62
CA TRP A 280 -15.63 11.68 15.42
C TRP A 280 -15.29 10.20 15.15
N GLN A 281 -14.01 9.90 14.94
CA GLN A 281 -13.50 8.53 14.75
C GLN A 281 -12.80 8.03 16.02
N THR A 282 -13.59 7.61 17.01
CA THR A 282 -13.09 7.22 18.34
C THR A 282 -12.23 5.96 18.33
N ASN A 283 -12.32 5.12 17.29
CA ASN A 283 -11.46 3.95 17.10
C ASN A 283 -10.00 4.30 16.74
N MET A 284 -9.72 5.53 16.27
CA MET A 284 -8.42 5.95 15.77
C MET A 284 -7.64 6.85 16.75
N GLY A 285 -8.26 7.25 17.85
CA GLY A 285 -7.65 8.15 18.83
C GLY A 285 -6.78 7.45 19.88
N THR A 286 -5.98 8.26 20.58
CA THR A 286 -5.18 7.87 21.74
C THR A 286 -5.37 8.90 22.85
N ALA A 287 -5.01 8.53 24.08
CA ALA A 287 -5.07 9.39 25.24
C ALA A 287 -3.93 9.04 26.20
N ASP A 288 -3.37 10.07 26.84
CA ASP A 288 -2.44 9.93 27.94
C ASP A 288 -3.19 10.11 29.26
N LEU A 289 -3.12 9.10 30.11
CA LEU A 289 -3.81 9.08 31.40
C LEU A 289 -2.82 9.01 32.54
N ARG A 290 -3.07 9.81 33.58
CA ARG A 290 -2.36 9.70 34.85
C ARG A 290 -3.17 8.82 35.80
N ALA A 291 -2.73 7.59 36.00
CA ALA A 291 -3.34 6.67 36.96
C ALA A 291 -2.69 6.85 38.34
N THR A 292 -3.52 7.01 39.38
CA THR A 292 -3.07 7.03 40.78
C THR A 292 -3.65 5.83 41.49
N PHE A 293 -2.80 4.96 42.02
CA PHE A 293 -3.21 3.76 42.74
C PHE A 293 -3.34 4.04 44.24
N SER A 294 -4.07 3.19 44.95
CA SER A 294 -4.35 3.31 46.38
C SER A 294 -3.09 3.35 47.26
N ASN A 295 -1.98 2.76 46.79
CA ASN A 295 -0.68 2.81 47.44
C ASN A 295 0.11 4.11 47.17
N GLY A 296 -0.51 5.11 46.53
CA GLY A 296 0.10 6.39 46.17
C GLY A 296 0.98 6.35 44.92
N GLN A 297 1.18 5.18 44.30
CA GLN A 297 1.95 5.09 43.06
C GLN A 297 1.22 5.76 41.91
N LYS A 298 1.98 6.49 41.09
CA LYS A 298 1.49 7.21 39.93
C LYS A 298 2.13 6.64 38.67
N TYR A 299 1.31 6.39 37.66
CA TYR A 299 1.75 5.91 36.36
C TYR A 299 1.14 6.77 35.26
N GLU A 300 1.90 7.00 34.20
CA GLU A 300 1.40 7.61 32.98
C GLU A 300 1.20 6.53 31.92
N LEU A 301 -0.02 6.46 31.39
CA LEU A 301 -0.47 5.42 30.49
C LEU A 301 -0.86 6.04 29.15
N ASN A 302 -0.14 5.67 28.08
CA ASN A 302 -0.59 5.93 26.73
C ASN A 302 -1.51 4.80 26.29
N VAL A 303 -2.78 5.11 26.06
CA VAL A 303 -3.84 4.14 25.75
C VAL A 303 -4.66 4.57 24.54
N SER A 304 -5.37 3.64 23.90
CA SER A 304 -6.37 4.00 22.88
C SER A 304 -7.59 4.68 23.51
N THR A 305 -8.33 5.50 22.76
CA THR A 305 -9.56 6.16 23.24
C THR A 305 -10.55 5.18 23.87
N TYR A 306 -10.74 3.98 23.28
CA TYR A 306 -11.58 2.93 23.86
C TYR A 306 -11.09 2.46 25.23
N GLN A 307 -9.77 2.30 25.41
CA GLN A 307 -9.22 1.93 26.71
C GLN A 307 -9.37 3.06 27.72
N MET A 308 -9.24 4.33 27.30
CA MET A 308 -9.54 5.47 28.15
C MET A 308 -10.99 5.47 28.60
N CYS A 309 -11.96 5.33 27.69
CA CYS A 309 -13.38 5.27 28.04
C CYS A 309 -13.66 4.18 29.08
N VAL A 310 -13.04 3.01 28.94
CA VAL A 310 -13.16 1.92 29.92
C VAL A 310 -12.50 2.28 31.26
N LEU A 311 -11.26 2.76 31.26
CA LEU A 311 -10.51 3.07 32.48
C LEU A 311 -11.17 4.18 33.30
N MET A 312 -11.76 5.18 32.64
CA MET A 312 -12.42 6.31 33.32
C MET A 312 -13.67 5.88 34.11
N LEU A 313 -14.32 4.76 33.77
CA LEU A 313 -15.45 4.23 34.54
C LEU A 313 -15.05 3.78 35.95
N PHE A 314 -13.80 3.38 36.14
CA PHE A 314 -13.29 2.88 37.41
C PHE A 314 -12.95 3.98 38.43
N ASN A 315 -13.08 5.26 38.05
CA ASN A 315 -12.95 6.36 39.01
C ASN A 315 -14.14 6.41 40.00
N ASN A 316 -15.28 5.83 39.64
CA ASN A 316 -16.51 5.85 40.45
C ASN A 316 -16.91 4.45 40.96
N THR A 317 -16.25 3.38 40.50
CA THR A 317 -16.67 2.00 40.76
C THR A 317 -15.47 1.06 40.74
N ASP A 318 -15.33 0.18 41.73
CA ASP A 318 -14.19 -0.74 41.81
C ASP A 318 -14.32 -1.97 40.89
N SER A 319 -15.55 -2.31 40.49
CA SER A 319 -15.82 -3.49 39.66
C SER A 319 -17.00 -3.26 38.74
N LEU A 320 -16.87 -3.70 37.48
CA LEU A 320 -17.92 -3.66 36.47
C LEU A 320 -17.92 -4.95 35.67
N SER A 321 -19.12 -5.46 35.36
CA SER A 321 -19.31 -6.56 34.44
C SER A 321 -19.05 -6.12 33.00
N TYR A 322 -18.76 -7.09 32.11
CA TYR A 322 -18.58 -6.81 30.69
C TYR A 322 -19.78 -6.07 30.07
N ARG A 323 -21.01 -6.44 30.46
CA ARG A 323 -22.24 -5.82 29.92
C ARG A 323 -22.41 -4.38 30.37
N GLU A 324 -22.06 -4.07 31.62
CA GLU A 324 -22.13 -2.69 32.12
C GLU A 324 -21.12 -1.79 31.41
N ILE A 325 -19.91 -2.28 31.14
CA ILE A 325 -18.90 -1.55 30.36
C ILE A 325 -19.38 -1.33 28.92
N GLU A 326 -19.94 -2.37 28.29
CA GLU A 326 -20.46 -2.29 26.91
C GLU A 326 -21.60 -1.28 26.78
N GLN A 327 -22.55 -1.27 27.73
CA GLN A 327 -23.66 -0.32 27.76
C GLN A 327 -23.21 1.11 28.06
N ALA A 328 -22.29 1.29 29.02
CA ALA A 328 -21.81 2.62 29.40
C ALA A 328 -20.99 3.28 28.28
N THR A 329 -20.15 2.49 27.58
CA THR A 329 -19.22 3.02 26.58
C THR A 329 -19.75 2.97 25.15
N GLU A 330 -20.74 2.12 24.84
CA GLU A 330 -21.21 1.85 23.48
C GLU A 330 -20.09 1.44 22.50
N ILE A 331 -18.99 0.89 23.01
CA ILE A 331 -17.90 0.37 22.16
C ILE A 331 -18.40 -0.92 21.48
N PRO A 332 -18.19 -1.09 20.16
CA PRO A 332 -18.55 -2.32 19.47
C PRO A 332 -17.96 -3.58 20.15
N SER A 333 -18.78 -4.62 20.33
CA SER A 333 -18.40 -5.81 21.11
C SER A 333 -17.12 -6.49 20.63
N SER A 334 -16.86 -6.49 19.32
CA SER A 334 -15.63 -7.03 18.73
C SER A 334 -14.39 -6.28 19.22
N ASP A 335 -14.46 -4.96 19.27
CA ASP A 335 -13.38 -4.08 19.72
C ASP A 335 -13.22 -4.14 21.23
N LEU A 336 -14.32 -4.08 21.98
CA LEU A 336 -14.30 -4.13 23.43
C LEU A 336 -13.63 -5.42 23.93
N LYS A 337 -14.01 -6.59 23.40
CA LYS A 337 -13.37 -7.88 23.72
C LYS A 337 -11.87 -7.89 23.40
N ARG A 338 -11.43 -7.19 22.35
CA ARG A 338 -10.01 -7.12 21.96
C ARG A 338 -9.24 -6.20 22.92
N LYS A 339 -9.83 -5.06 23.30
CA LYS A 339 -9.22 -4.05 24.18
C LYS A 339 -9.16 -4.47 25.65
N LEU A 340 -10.08 -5.32 26.11
CA LEU A 340 -10.09 -5.85 27.49
C LEU A 340 -9.12 -7.02 27.72
N ARG A 341 -8.67 -7.74 26.68
CA ARG A 341 -7.88 -8.97 26.84
C ARG A 341 -6.46 -8.75 27.36
N LYS A 342 -5.78 -7.66 26.97
CA LYS A 342 -4.45 -7.26 27.49
C LYS A 342 -4.27 -5.75 27.33
N VAL A 343 -4.04 -5.03 28.43
CA VAL A 343 -3.47 -3.68 28.39
C VAL A 343 -1.99 -3.83 28.02
N LYS A 344 -1.68 -3.75 26.72
CA LYS A 344 -0.28 -3.77 26.26
C LYS A 344 0.29 -2.36 26.36
N ILE A 345 1.42 -2.22 27.03
CA ILE A 345 2.28 -1.03 26.95
C ILE A 345 2.71 -0.88 25.47
N GLY A 346 2.44 0.28 24.88
CA GLY A 346 2.54 0.53 23.45
C GLY A 346 3.95 0.45 22.90
N THR A 347 4.41 -0.76 22.57
CA THR A 347 5.54 -0.94 21.66
C THR A 347 5.01 -0.82 20.23
N VAL A 348 5.61 0.08 19.46
CA VAL A 348 5.28 0.38 18.05
C VAL A 348 5.77 -0.77 17.16
N VAL A 349 5.19 -1.95 17.33
CA VAL A 349 5.40 -3.05 16.40
C VAL A 349 4.34 -2.91 15.32
N ALA A 350 4.76 -2.92 14.04
CA ALA A 350 3.85 -2.96 12.91
C ALA A 350 2.81 -4.06 13.15
N GLN A 351 1.56 -3.67 13.40
CA GLN A 351 0.47 -4.64 13.42
C GLN A 351 0.27 -5.08 11.99
N LYS A 352 0.87 -6.22 11.64
CA LYS A 352 0.52 -6.99 10.45
C LYS A 352 -1.00 -7.14 10.47
N GLU A 353 -1.66 -6.75 9.38
CA GLU A 353 -3.10 -6.92 9.27
C GLU A 353 -3.45 -8.38 9.54
N THR A 354 -4.52 -8.59 10.29
CA THR A 354 -5.09 -9.91 10.49
C THR A 354 -5.60 -10.44 9.16
N GLU A 355 -5.62 -11.77 8.95
CA GLU A 355 -6.12 -12.33 7.68
C GLU A 355 -7.56 -11.88 7.32
N PRO A 356 -8.49 -11.66 8.27
CA PRO A 356 -9.77 -11.02 7.97
C PRO A 356 -9.66 -9.59 7.44
N GLU A 357 -8.83 -8.74 8.05
CA GLU A 357 -8.58 -7.36 7.60
C GLU A 357 -7.98 -7.35 6.18
N LYS A 358 -7.08 -8.29 5.87
CA LYS A 358 -6.52 -8.43 4.52
C LYS A 358 -7.55 -8.84 3.48
N GLN A 359 -8.44 -9.76 3.83
CA GLN A 359 -9.50 -10.19 2.94
C GLN A 359 -10.47 -9.04 2.65
N GLU A 360 -10.79 -8.24 3.66
CA GLU A 360 -11.59 -7.03 3.51
C GLU A 360 -10.88 -6.00 2.61
N THR A 361 -9.58 -5.78 2.82
CA THR A 361 -8.77 -4.87 1.99
C THR A 361 -8.81 -5.30 0.52
N ARG A 362 -8.67 -6.60 0.22
CA ARG A 362 -8.78 -7.13 -1.14
C ARG A 362 -10.17 -6.93 -1.74
N GLN A 363 -11.22 -7.24 -0.99
CA GLN A 363 -12.60 -7.03 -1.46
C GLN A 363 -12.86 -5.57 -1.79
N ARG A 364 -12.39 -4.64 -0.94
CA ARG A 364 -12.52 -3.21 -1.20
C ARG A 364 -11.80 -2.77 -2.47
N VAL A 365 -10.64 -3.34 -2.79
CA VAL A 365 -9.95 -3.06 -4.06
C VAL A 365 -10.83 -3.49 -5.23
N GLU A 366 -11.42 -4.69 -5.19
CA GLU A 366 -12.32 -5.15 -6.26
C GLU A 366 -13.57 -4.26 -6.40
N GLU A 367 -14.16 -3.81 -5.30
CA GLU A 367 -15.26 -2.82 -5.33
C GLU A 367 -14.82 -1.47 -5.93
N ASP A 368 -13.62 -1.00 -5.58
CA ASP A 368 -13.04 0.25 -6.10
C ASP A 368 -12.74 0.18 -7.61
N ARG A 369 -12.56 -1.02 -8.18
CA ARG A 369 -12.32 -1.24 -9.63
C ARG A 369 -13.58 -1.10 -10.47
N LYS A 370 -14.75 -1.50 -9.95
CA LYS A 370 -16.02 -1.48 -10.70
C LYS A 370 -16.32 -0.11 -11.32
N PRO A 371 -16.35 1.01 -10.57
CA PRO A 371 -16.60 2.32 -11.16
C PRO A 371 -15.48 2.78 -12.11
N GLN A 372 -14.23 2.35 -11.90
CA GLN A 372 -13.12 2.66 -12.80
C GLN A 372 -13.28 1.97 -14.17
N ILE A 373 -13.73 0.70 -14.17
CA ILE A 373 -14.05 -0.06 -15.38
C ILE A 373 -15.24 0.58 -16.11
N GLU A 374 -16.33 0.91 -15.39
CA GLU A 374 -17.49 1.59 -15.98
C GLU A 374 -17.10 2.93 -16.62
N ALA A 375 -16.33 3.76 -15.92
CA ALA A 375 -15.86 5.04 -16.45
C ALA A 375 -14.94 4.87 -17.68
N ALA A 376 -14.11 3.82 -17.73
CA ALA A 376 -13.32 3.48 -18.90
C ALA A 376 -14.21 3.10 -20.11
N ILE A 377 -15.18 2.19 -19.90
CA ILE A 377 -16.13 1.77 -20.93
C ILE A 377 -16.89 2.99 -21.48
N VAL A 378 -17.46 3.82 -20.61
CA VAL A 378 -18.22 5.01 -21.02
C VAL A 378 -17.37 5.98 -21.83
N ARG A 379 -16.11 6.25 -21.41
CA ARG A 379 -15.21 7.14 -22.17
C ARG A 379 -14.90 6.60 -23.57
N ILE A 380 -14.62 5.30 -23.67
CA ILE A 380 -14.34 4.63 -24.95
C ILE A 380 -15.58 4.69 -25.86
N MET A 381 -16.72 4.24 -25.35
CA MET A 381 -17.97 4.19 -26.11
C MET A 381 -18.48 5.56 -26.52
N LYS A 382 -18.33 6.58 -25.67
CA LYS A 382 -18.65 7.97 -26.02
C LYS A 382 -17.81 8.47 -27.21
N SER A 383 -16.54 8.07 -27.30
CA SER A 383 -15.65 8.46 -28.40
C SER A 383 -15.89 7.64 -29.68
N ARG A 384 -16.12 6.33 -29.55
CA ARG A 384 -16.26 5.41 -30.69
C ARG A 384 -17.67 5.37 -31.26
N ARG A 385 -18.68 5.70 -30.44
CA ARG A 385 -20.12 5.60 -30.68
C ARG A 385 -20.63 4.17 -30.87
N VAL A 386 -19.95 3.36 -31.70
CA VAL A 386 -20.25 1.95 -31.95
C VAL A 386 -18.97 1.13 -31.86
N LEU A 387 -19.00 0.01 -31.14
CA LEU A 387 -17.83 -0.88 -31.02
C LEU A 387 -18.27 -2.32 -30.70
N ASP A 388 -17.52 -3.32 -31.19
CA ASP A 388 -17.77 -4.72 -30.84
C ASP A 388 -17.16 -5.09 -29.48
N HIS A 389 -17.64 -6.21 -28.93
CA HIS A 389 -17.26 -6.72 -27.62
C HIS A 389 -15.74 -6.86 -27.42
N ASN A 390 -15.03 -7.44 -28.38
CA ASN A 390 -13.62 -7.77 -28.22
C ASN A 390 -12.77 -6.50 -28.24
N ASN A 391 -13.12 -5.55 -29.10
CA ASN A 391 -12.46 -4.24 -29.14
C ASN A 391 -12.73 -3.40 -27.89
N ILE A 392 -13.94 -3.46 -27.31
CA ILE A 392 -14.20 -2.82 -26.00
C ILE A 392 -13.29 -3.42 -24.93
N ILE A 393 -13.21 -4.75 -24.81
CA ILE A 393 -12.34 -5.41 -23.83
C ILE A 393 -10.88 -4.98 -24.04
N ALA A 394 -10.38 -5.05 -25.27
CA ALA A 394 -8.99 -4.70 -25.57
C ALA A 394 -8.66 -3.23 -25.23
N GLU A 395 -9.53 -2.28 -25.60
CA GLU A 395 -9.34 -0.86 -25.29
C GLU A 395 -9.44 -0.58 -23.78
N VAL A 396 -10.40 -1.19 -23.07
CA VAL A 396 -10.54 -1.04 -21.61
C VAL A 396 -9.34 -1.63 -20.87
N THR A 397 -8.91 -2.84 -21.22
CA THR A 397 -7.72 -3.47 -20.62
C THR A 397 -6.49 -2.61 -20.85
N LYS A 398 -6.29 -2.11 -22.08
CA LYS A 398 -5.17 -1.21 -22.40
C LYS A 398 -5.22 0.09 -21.61
N GLN A 399 -6.40 0.70 -21.46
CA GLN A 399 -6.57 1.95 -20.72
C GLN A 399 -6.28 1.79 -19.22
N LEU A 400 -6.62 0.64 -18.63
CA LEU A 400 -6.49 0.38 -17.19
C LEU A 400 -5.17 -0.31 -16.80
N GLN A 401 -4.37 -0.79 -17.76
CA GLN A 401 -3.13 -1.53 -17.54
C GLN A 401 -2.08 -0.79 -16.69
N SER A 402 -2.12 0.56 -16.68
CA SER A 402 -1.24 1.36 -15.82
C SER A 402 -1.59 1.28 -14.32
N ARG A 403 -2.73 0.70 -13.96
CA ARG A 403 -3.23 0.56 -12.58
C ARG A 403 -3.45 -0.88 -12.16
N PHE A 404 -4.17 -1.66 -12.96
CA PHE A 404 -4.50 -3.05 -12.67
C PHE A 404 -4.85 -3.82 -13.95
N LEU A 405 -4.83 -5.15 -13.86
CA LEU A 405 -5.25 -6.01 -14.96
C LEU A 405 -6.76 -6.23 -14.91
N ALA A 406 -7.50 -5.49 -15.73
CA ALA A 406 -8.97 -5.61 -15.77
C ALA A 406 -9.40 -6.99 -16.30
N ASN A 407 -10.13 -7.75 -15.48
CA ASN A 407 -10.65 -9.07 -15.83
C ASN A 407 -11.73 -8.95 -16.93
N PRO A 408 -11.59 -9.64 -18.09
CA PRO A 408 -12.59 -9.62 -19.16
C PRO A 408 -14.02 -9.99 -18.71
N GLY A 409 -14.15 -10.92 -17.76
CA GLY A 409 -15.43 -11.31 -17.18
C GLY A 409 -16.09 -10.19 -16.38
N GLU A 410 -15.29 -9.36 -15.68
CA GLU A 410 -15.83 -8.20 -14.95
C GLU A 410 -16.16 -7.06 -15.90
N ILE A 411 -15.35 -6.81 -16.93
CA ILE A 411 -15.67 -5.86 -18.00
C ILE A 411 -17.03 -6.20 -18.63
N LYS A 412 -17.26 -7.49 -18.94
CA LYS A 412 -18.56 -7.95 -19.46
C LYS A 412 -19.72 -7.63 -18.52
N LYS A 413 -19.59 -7.92 -17.22
CA LYS A 413 -20.64 -7.60 -16.23
C LYS A 413 -20.92 -6.09 -16.16
N ARG A 414 -19.87 -5.26 -16.25
CA ARG A 414 -20.00 -3.80 -16.26
C ARG A 414 -20.70 -3.30 -17.53
N ILE A 415 -20.45 -3.91 -18.69
CA ILE A 415 -21.18 -3.61 -19.93
C ILE A 415 -22.68 -3.89 -19.76
N GLU A 416 -23.07 -5.06 -19.24
CA GLU A 416 -24.49 -5.37 -19.02
C GLU A 416 -25.14 -4.38 -18.03
N SER A 417 -24.45 -4.02 -16.95
CA SER A 417 -24.94 -3.00 -16.01
C SER A 417 -25.11 -1.62 -16.64
N LEU A 418 -24.27 -1.25 -17.61
CA LEU A 418 -24.41 0.01 -18.36
C LEU A 418 -25.55 -0.04 -19.38
N ILE A 419 -25.91 -1.23 -19.89
CA ILE A 419 -27.09 -1.42 -20.73
C ILE A 419 -28.36 -1.28 -19.89
N GLU A 420 -28.42 -1.92 -18.72
CA GLU A 420 -29.54 -1.78 -17.77
C GLU A 420 -29.78 -0.35 -17.30
N ARG A 421 -28.76 0.51 -17.41
CA ARG A 421 -28.80 1.93 -17.03
C ARG A 421 -28.89 2.87 -18.24
N ASP A 422 -29.22 2.34 -19.42
CA ASP A 422 -29.43 3.08 -20.68
C ASP A 422 -28.23 3.94 -21.13
N PHE A 423 -27.00 3.57 -20.73
CA PHE A 423 -25.79 4.21 -21.27
C PHE A 423 -25.36 3.58 -22.60
N LEU A 424 -25.65 2.29 -22.76
CA LEU A 424 -25.31 1.49 -23.94
C LEU A 424 -26.53 0.68 -24.39
N GLU A 425 -26.57 0.32 -25.65
CA GLU A 425 -27.50 -0.69 -26.17
C GLU A 425 -26.76 -1.66 -27.09
N ARG A 426 -27.39 -2.80 -27.39
CA ARG A 426 -26.95 -3.67 -28.48
C ARG A 426 -27.55 -3.15 -29.78
N ASP A 427 -26.75 -3.15 -30.84
CA ASP A 427 -27.22 -2.77 -32.16
C ASP A 427 -28.36 -3.70 -32.63
N ASP A 428 -29.41 -3.09 -33.22
CA ASP A 428 -30.61 -3.81 -33.67
C ASP A 428 -30.33 -4.81 -34.80
N SER A 429 -29.36 -4.48 -35.66
CA SER A 429 -29.00 -5.27 -36.84
C SER A 429 -27.90 -6.29 -36.54
N ASP A 430 -26.89 -5.91 -35.75
CA ASP A 430 -25.81 -6.81 -35.33
C ASP A 430 -25.60 -6.80 -33.82
N ARG A 431 -26.16 -7.79 -33.12
CA ARG A 431 -26.04 -7.94 -31.65
C ARG A 431 -24.60 -8.10 -31.13
N ARG A 432 -23.60 -8.22 -32.00
CA ARG A 432 -22.17 -8.20 -31.63
C ARG A 432 -21.65 -6.79 -31.37
N LEU A 433 -22.35 -5.78 -31.88
CA LEU A 433 -22.03 -4.37 -31.73
C LEU A 433 -22.81 -3.77 -30.56
N TYR A 434 -22.13 -2.87 -29.84
CA TYR A 434 -22.73 -2.02 -28.83
C TYR A 434 -22.78 -0.58 -29.36
N ARG A 435 -23.86 0.15 -29.05
CA ARG A 435 -24.03 1.57 -29.36
C ARG A 435 -24.08 2.38 -28.08
N TYR A 436 -23.54 3.60 -28.12
CA TYR A 436 -23.59 4.56 -27.02
C TYR A 436 -24.83 5.46 -27.14
N LEU A 437 -25.62 5.57 -26.06
CA LEU A 437 -26.94 6.20 -26.08
C LEU A 437 -26.98 7.68 -25.63
N ALA A 438 -25.91 8.19 -25.01
CA ALA A 438 -25.89 9.52 -24.39
C ALA A 438 -25.08 10.62 -25.12
#